data_AF-A0A1D6P8Z7-F1
#
_entry.id   AF-A0A1D6P8Z7-F1
#
_cell.length_a   1.000
_cell.length_b   1.000
_cell.length_c   1.000
_cell.angle_alpha   90.00
_cell.angle_beta   90.00
_cell.angle_gamma   90.00
#
_symmetry.space_group_name_H-M   'P 1'
#
loop_
_entity.id
_entity.type
_entity.pdbx_description
1 polymer ?
#
loop_
_entity_poly.entity_id
_entity_poly.type
_entity_poly.pdbx_seq_one_letter_code
_entity_poly.pdbx_strand_id
1 'polypeptide(L)'
;MRSKILQLSDKASSFLSSGNKAEAGSIYKIIKQLERNLYHAFSTTLLHTCETLLKIYLELQDWWTALTYCRLTIPVYERVYPPFHPMIGLQFYTCGKLEWYGLLALTYLPHTRTTII
;
A
#
# COMPACT_ATOMS: atom_id res chain seq x y z
N MET A 1 -5.19 -17.73 -14.31
CA MET A 1 -4.98 -16.75 -13.21
C MET A 1 -4.16 -15.54 -13.65
N ARG A 2 -2.99 -15.72 -14.30
CA ARG A 2 -2.16 -14.61 -14.81
C ARG A 2 -2.86 -13.70 -15.83
N SER A 3 -3.59 -14.25 -16.80
CA SER A 3 -4.41 -13.46 -17.75
C SER A 3 -5.49 -12.60 -17.05
N LYS A 4 -6.09 -13.09 -15.96
CA LYS A 4 -7.04 -12.33 -15.16
C LYS A 4 -6.38 -11.14 -14.44
N ILE A 5 -5.16 -11.33 -13.93
CA ILE A 5 -4.38 -10.24 -13.32
C ILE A 5 -4.06 -9.16 -14.36
N LEU A 6 -3.68 -9.55 -15.58
CA LEU A 6 -3.43 -8.60 -16.67
C LEU A 6 -4.66 -7.75 -16.98
N GLN A 7 -5.81 -8.39 -17.21
CA GLN A 7 -7.08 -7.69 -17.47
C GLN A 7 -7.49 -6.74 -16.34
N LEU A 8 -7.29 -7.17 -15.09
CA LEU A 8 -7.56 -6.31 -13.92
C LEU A 8 -6.57 -5.14 -13.86
N SER A 9 -5.29 -5.35 -14.20
CA SER A 9 -4.29 -4.30 -14.23
C SER A 9 -4.65 -3.24 -15.27
N ASP A 10 -4.99 -3.65 -16.49
CA ASP A 10 -5.40 -2.74 -17.56
C ASP A 10 -6.62 -1.90 -17.14
N LYS A 11 -7.60 -2.54 -16.51
CA LYS A 11 -8.78 -1.87 -15.95
C LYS A 11 -8.39 -0.90 -14.84
N ALA A 12 -7.51 -1.27 -13.92
CA ALA A 12 -7.07 -0.39 -12.84
C ALA A 12 -6.29 0.83 -13.38
N SER A 13 -5.43 0.64 -14.38
CA SER A 13 -4.72 1.71 -15.05
C SER A 13 -5.67 2.69 -15.75
N SER A 14 -6.74 2.19 -16.36
CA SER A 14 -7.77 3.06 -16.94
C SER A 14 -8.44 3.95 -15.88
N PHE A 15 -8.75 3.42 -14.69
CA PHE A 15 -9.31 4.19 -13.59
C PHE A 15 -8.32 5.20 -13.02
N LEU A 16 -7.03 4.85 -12.92
CA LEU A 16 -6.00 5.82 -12.51
C LEU A 16 -5.93 7.00 -13.48
N SER A 17 -5.96 6.73 -14.78
CA SER A 17 -5.92 7.78 -15.82
C SER A 17 -7.15 8.69 -15.80
N SER A 18 -8.32 8.15 -15.41
CA SER A 18 -9.55 8.92 -15.27
C SER A 18 -9.70 9.61 -13.90
N GLY A 19 -8.68 9.53 -13.03
CA GLY A 19 -8.69 10.09 -11.68
C GLY A 19 -9.52 9.31 -10.66
N ASN A 20 -10.07 8.15 -11.03
CA ASN A 20 -10.90 7.33 -10.16
C ASN A 20 -10.04 6.38 -9.29
N LYS A 21 -9.38 6.97 -8.29
CA LYS A 21 -8.37 6.29 -7.47
C LYS A 21 -8.95 5.24 -6.52
N ALA A 22 -10.18 5.42 -6.03
CA ALA A 22 -10.82 4.47 -5.11
C ALA A 22 -11.13 3.13 -5.80
N GLU A 23 -11.63 3.20 -7.03
CA GLU A 23 -11.94 2.04 -7.86
C GLU A 23 -10.65 1.34 -8.29
N ALA A 24 -9.63 2.10 -8.68
CA ALA A 24 -8.30 1.57 -8.95
C ALA A 24 -7.73 0.83 -7.73
N GLY A 25 -7.81 1.43 -6.53
CA GLY A 25 -7.35 0.80 -5.28
C GLY A 25 -8.09 -0.49 -4.96
N SER A 26 -9.40 -0.53 -5.20
CA SER A 26 -10.23 -1.74 -5.02
C SER A 26 -9.81 -2.87 -5.96
N ILE A 27 -9.48 -2.55 -7.21
CA ILE A 27 -8.99 -3.56 -8.17
C ILE A 27 -7.60 -4.04 -7.80
N TYR A 28 -6.67 -3.14 -7.45
CA TYR A 28 -5.32 -3.54 -7.02
C TYR A 28 -5.34 -4.40 -5.74
N LYS A 29 -6.31 -4.21 -4.84
CA LYS A 29 -6.54 -5.11 -3.70
C LYS A 29 -6.86 -6.54 -4.15
N ILE A 30 -7.69 -6.69 -5.17
CA ILE A 30 -8.02 -8.00 -5.76
C ILE A 30 -6.77 -8.59 -6.44
N ILE A 31 -6.03 -7.80 -7.21
CA ILE A 31 -4.78 -8.22 -7.85
C ILE A 31 -3.80 -8.75 -6.80
N LYS A 32 -3.54 -8.00 -5.73
CA LYS A 32 -2.67 -8.43 -4.62
C LYS A 32 -3.09 -9.79 -4.06
N GLN A 33 -4.39 -10.01 -3.86
CA GLN A 33 -4.89 -11.28 -3.30
C GLN A 33 -4.69 -12.45 -4.27
N LEU A 34 -4.81 -12.22 -5.58
CA LEU A 34 -4.48 -13.23 -6.59
C LEU A 34 -2.98 -13.50 -6.65
N GLU A 35 -2.15 -12.46 -6.58
CA GLU A 35 -0.68 -12.55 -6.61
C GLU A 35 -0.12 -13.33 -5.42
N ARG A 36 -0.71 -13.19 -4.23
CA ARG A 36 -0.33 -13.96 -3.04
C ARG A 36 -0.42 -15.47 -3.22
N ASN A 37 -1.28 -15.94 -4.13
CA ASN A 37 -1.43 -17.38 -4.42
C ASN A 37 -0.45 -17.85 -5.52
N LEU A 38 0.21 -16.93 -6.22
CA LEU A 38 1.06 -17.23 -7.37
C LEU A 38 2.54 -16.99 -7.09
N TYR A 39 2.86 -16.02 -6.25
CA TYR A 39 4.22 -15.57 -6.03
C TYR A 39 4.61 -15.66 -4.55
N HIS A 40 5.92 -15.78 -4.32
CA HIS A 40 6.48 -15.71 -2.98
C HIS A 40 6.22 -14.33 -2.34
N ALA A 41 6.13 -14.27 -1.01
CA ALA A 41 5.86 -13.04 -0.26
C ALA A 41 6.90 -11.91 -0.51
N PHE A 42 8.14 -12.29 -0.86
CA PHE A 42 9.22 -11.37 -1.23
C PHE A 42 9.38 -11.15 -2.74
N SER A 43 8.36 -11.50 -3.54
CA SER A 43 8.42 -11.27 -4.99
C SER A 43 8.33 -9.77 -5.31
N THR A 44 9.09 -9.35 -6.31
CA THR A 44 9.07 -7.97 -6.80
C THR A 44 7.71 -7.59 -7.40
N THR A 45 6.97 -8.55 -7.97
CA THR A 45 5.60 -8.34 -8.45
C THR A 45 4.66 -7.93 -7.31
N LEU A 46 4.66 -8.68 -6.20
CA LEU A 46 3.81 -8.38 -5.05
C LEU A 46 4.23 -7.06 -4.37
N LEU A 47 5.54 -6.77 -4.36
CA LEU A 47 6.07 -5.50 -3.89
C LEU A 47 5.51 -4.32 -4.69
N HIS A 48 5.61 -4.37 -6.02
CA HIS A 48 5.12 -3.32 -6.91
C HIS A 48 3.62 -3.06 -6.72
N THR A 49 2.82 -4.12 -6.55
CA THR A 49 1.38 -3.98 -6.25
C THR A 49 1.16 -3.31 -4.89
N CYS A 50 1.92 -3.66 -3.86
CA CYS A 50 1.86 -2.99 -2.55
C CYS A 50 2.25 -1.50 -2.64
N GLU A 51 3.26 -1.14 -3.42
CA GLU A 51 3.69 0.25 -3.62
C GLU A 51 2.64 1.06 -4.38
N THR A 52 2.01 0.44 -5.39
CA THR A 52 0.91 1.05 -6.13
C THR A 52 -0.26 1.34 -5.19
N LEU A 53 -0.62 0.39 -4.33
CA LEU A 53 -1.67 0.57 -3.32
C LEU A 53 -1.29 1.65 -2.30
N LEU A 54 -0.04 1.66 -1.81
CA LEU A 54 0.48 2.70 -0.93
C LEU A 54 0.27 4.10 -1.56
N LYS A 55 0.69 4.28 -2.82
CA LYS A 55 0.54 5.56 -3.53
C LYS A 55 -0.92 5.97 -3.68
N ILE A 56 -1.79 5.04 -4.08
CA ILE A 56 -3.23 5.30 -4.21
C ILE A 56 -3.82 5.79 -2.87
N TYR A 57 -3.49 5.11 -1.77
CA TYR A 57 -4.06 5.47 -0.46
C TYR A 57 -3.45 6.74 0.14
N LEU A 58 -2.19 7.07 -0.18
CA LEU A 58 -1.61 8.38 0.10
C LEU A 58 -2.39 9.51 -0.61
N GLU A 59 -2.72 9.32 -1.89
CA GLU A 59 -3.47 10.30 -2.68
C GLU A 59 -4.94 10.42 -2.24
N LEU A 60 -5.52 9.34 -1.69
CA LEU A 60 -6.85 9.33 -1.08
C LEU A 60 -6.86 9.82 0.37
N GLN A 61 -5.70 10.14 0.95
CA GLN A 61 -5.54 10.51 2.37
C GLN A 61 -6.02 9.45 3.37
N ASP A 62 -6.08 8.19 2.95
CA ASP A 62 -6.34 7.06 3.84
C ASP A 62 -5.01 6.61 4.46
N TRP A 63 -4.60 7.34 5.50
CA TRP A 63 -3.32 7.15 6.16
C TRP A 63 -3.16 5.76 6.78
N TRP A 64 -4.25 5.16 7.27
CA TRP A 64 -4.21 3.86 7.94
C TRP A 64 -3.98 2.72 6.95
N THR A 65 -4.72 2.73 5.83
CA THR A 65 -4.51 1.76 4.77
C THR A 65 -3.15 1.95 4.11
N ALA A 66 -2.72 3.21 3.87
CA ALA A 66 -1.39 3.51 3.37
C ALA A 66 -0.29 2.97 4.31
N LEU A 67 -0.40 3.19 5.63
CA LEU A 67 0.55 2.68 6.62
C LEU A 67 0.66 1.16 6.57
N THR A 68 -0.48 0.47 6.44
CA THR A 68 -0.52 -0.99 6.31
C THR A 68 0.30 -1.47 5.13
N TYR A 69 0.15 -0.83 3.96
CA TYR A 69 0.94 -1.19 2.78
C TYR A 69 2.42 -0.79 2.91
N CYS A 70 2.72 0.37 3.50
CA CYS A 70 4.11 0.76 3.78
C CYS A 70 4.83 -0.31 4.60
N ARG A 71 4.23 -0.78 5.71
CA ARG A 71 4.81 -1.82 6.57
C ARG A 71 5.02 -3.15 5.84
N LEU A 72 4.11 -3.54 4.95
CA LEU A 72 4.24 -4.79 4.18
C LEU A 72 5.44 -4.79 3.22
N THR A 73 5.91 -3.62 2.79
CA THR A 73 7.05 -3.52 1.87
C THR A 73 8.41 -3.59 2.58
N ILE A 74 8.50 -3.16 3.85
CA ILE A 74 9.79 -3.06 4.59
C ILE A 74 10.59 -4.38 4.55
N PRO A 75 10.00 -5.56 4.86
CA PRO A 75 10.76 -6.81 4.83
C PRO A 75 11.30 -7.19 3.45
N VAL A 76 10.65 -6.73 2.37
CA VAL A 76 11.12 -6.93 1.00
C VAL A 76 12.29 -5.99 0.70
N TYR A 77 12.19 -4.73 1.13
CA TYR A 77 13.26 -3.74 0.99
C TYR A 77 14.53 -4.16 1.74
N GLU A 78 14.42 -4.61 2.98
CA GLU A 78 15.55 -5.11 3.77
C GLU A 78 16.22 -6.34 3.16
N ARG A 79 15.46 -7.15 2.40
CA ARG A 79 15.99 -8.34 1.71
C ARG A 79 16.67 -8.01 0.39
N VAL A 80 16.11 -7.07 -0.37
CA VAL A 80 16.57 -6.73 -1.73
C VAL A 80 17.77 -5.78 -1.69
N TYR A 81 17.81 -4.87 -0.72
CA TYR A 81 18.84 -3.85 -0.63
C TYR A 81 19.86 -4.14 0.47
N PRO A 82 21.11 -3.66 0.32
CA PRO A 82 22.09 -3.68 1.41
C PRO A 82 21.60 -2.92 2.65
N PRO A 83 22.08 -3.26 3.88
CA PRO A 83 21.57 -2.70 5.13
C PRO A 83 21.53 -1.17 5.25
N PHE A 84 22.41 -0.45 4.54
CA PHE A 84 22.49 1.03 4.57
C PHE A 84 22.06 1.69 3.26
N HIS A 85 21.16 1.04 2.52
CA HIS A 85 20.66 1.58 1.27
C HIS A 85 19.61 2.68 1.51
N PRO A 86 19.69 3.84 0.82
CA PRO A 86 18.76 4.96 1.01
C PRO A 86 17.28 4.61 0.87
N MET A 87 16.95 3.61 0.05
CA MET A 87 15.56 3.17 -0.12
C MET A 87 14.95 2.52 1.11
N ILE A 88 15.74 1.83 1.93
CA ILE A 88 15.27 1.30 3.22
C ILE A 88 14.91 2.47 4.14
N GLY A 89 15.81 3.47 4.24
CA GLY A 89 15.58 4.68 5.02
C GLY A 89 14.37 5.48 4.56
N LEU A 90 14.18 5.63 3.24
CA LEU A 90 13.00 6.30 2.68
C LEU A 90 11.69 5.58 3.07
N GLN A 91 11.71 4.24 3.09
CA GLN A 91 10.53 3.47 3.46
C GLN A 91 10.19 3.62 4.95
N PHE A 92 11.19 3.58 5.84
CA PHE A 92 10.99 3.86 7.26
C PHE A 92 10.53 5.29 7.51
N TYR A 93 11.11 6.28 6.83
CA TYR A 93 10.67 7.68 6.90
C TYR A 93 9.19 7.82 6.49
N THR A 94 8.80 7.17 5.39
CA THR A 94 7.41 7.19 4.90
C THR A 94 6.46 6.57 5.92
N CYS A 95 6.82 5.43 6.51
CA CYS A 95 6.03 4.79 7.56
C CYS A 95 5.93 5.67 8.81
N GLY A 96 7.03 6.26 9.29
CA GLY A 96 7.02 7.16 10.45
C GLY A 96 6.16 8.40 10.21
N LYS A 97 6.22 8.98 9.01
CA LYS A 97 5.37 10.11 8.61
C LYS A 97 3.88 9.73 8.57
N LEU A 98 3.56 8.53 8.09
CA LEU A 98 2.19 8.00 8.09
C LEU A 98 1.66 7.74 9.50
N GLU A 99 2.49 7.20 10.39
CA GLU A 99 2.14 7.02 11.81
C GLU A 99 1.85 8.35 12.48
N TRP A 100 2.68 9.36 12.21
CA TRP A 100 2.44 10.72 12.71
C TRP A 100 1.07 11.26 12.25
N TYR A 101 0.72 11.15 10.96
CA TYR A 101 -0.59 11.59 10.47
C TYR A 101 -1.75 10.76 11.06
N GLY A 102 -1.56 9.45 11.24
CA GLY A 102 -2.56 8.59 11.88
C GLY A 102 -2.81 8.97 13.34
N LEU A 103 -1.75 9.27 14.09
CA LEU A 103 -1.85 9.74 15.47
C LEU A 103 -2.51 11.12 15.57
N LEU A 104 -2.16 12.05 14.67
CA LEU A 104 -2.83 13.36 14.60
C LEU A 104 -4.33 13.23 14.31
N ALA A 105 -4.72 12.30 13.43
CA ALA A 105 -6.14 12.06 13.17
C ALA A 105 -6.88 11.56 14.42
N LEU A 106 -6.23 10.79 15.29
CA LEU A 106 -6.83 10.32 16.55
C LEU A 106 -6.88 11.39 17.64
N THR A 107 -5.90 12.30 17.67
CA THR A 107 -5.82 13.35 18.72
C THR A 107 -6.62 14.60 18.38
N TYR A 108 -6.87 14.89 17.11
CA TYR A 108 -7.54 16.13 16.66
C TYR A 108 -8.93 15.96 16.05
N LEU A 109 -9.43 14.74 15.81
CA LEU A 109 -10.86 14.53 15.48
C LEU A 109 -11.66 14.21 16.76
N PRO A 110 -12.49 15.15 17.26
CA PRO A 110 -13.51 14.80 18.23
C PRO A 110 -14.61 14.07 17.45
N HIS A 111 -14.62 12.73 17.52
CA HIS A 111 -15.81 11.89 17.76
C HIS A 111 -15.67 10.48 17.18
N THR A 112 -15.97 9.53 18.06
CA THR A 112 -16.27 8.11 17.84
C THR A 112 -15.10 7.19 17.51
N ARG A 113 -14.40 6.73 18.56
CA ARG A 113 -14.38 5.31 18.94
C ARG A 113 -13.66 5.12 20.28
N THR A 114 -14.41 5.39 21.34
CA THR A 114 -14.29 4.63 22.58
C THR A 114 -14.65 3.18 22.24
N THR A 115 -13.72 2.26 22.52
CA THR A 115 -13.92 1.06 23.35
C THR A 115 -12.68 0.19 23.17
N ILE A 116 -11.72 0.38 24.07
CA ILE A 116 -10.77 -0.66 24.44
C ILE A 116 -11.53 -1.53 25.45
N ILE A 117 -11.68 -2.82 25.14
CA ILE A 117 -11.89 -3.87 26.14
C ILE A 117 -10.56 -4.60 26.26
#